data_AF-A0AAV7NA67-F1
#
_entry.id   AF-A0AAV7NA67-F1
#
_cell.length_a   1.000
_cell.length_b   1.000
_cell.length_c   1.000
_cell.angle_alpha   90.00
_cell.angle_beta   90.00
_cell.angle_gamma   90.00
#
_symmetry.space_group_name_H-M   'P 1'
#
loop_
_entity.id
_entity.type
_entity.pdbx_description
1 polymer ?
#
loop_
_entity_poly.entity_id
_entity_poly.type
_entity_poly.pdbx_seq_one_letter_code
_entity_poly.pdbx_strand_id
1 'polypeptide(L)'
;MVPQHYIFQDQERPLPQRDAHKINGAGRRFQTTPHEAVPTTVVKDKEGPVTRSFLEALFTSLKEDLQVVKKDLSADLKEVRSNVEELDDRVSAVEDSETGREEEVKWLHQEVLHLQDQPIELQSHAKDLENHSRRNNACIQGVSMKAKGQNLCRYMKALFQHILGAADYMELKLDRVH
;
A
#
# COMPACT_ATOMS: atom_id res chain seq x y z
N MET A 1 18.83 6.17 -35.20
CA MET A 1 18.25 5.41 -34.07
C MET A 1 17.74 6.43 -33.08
N VAL A 2 16.42 6.61 -33.04
CA VAL A 2 15.73 7.59 -32.19
C VAL A 2 15.15 6.82 -31.00
N PRO A 3 15.30 7.28 -29.74
CA PRO A 3 14.71 6.60 -28.60
C PRO A 3 13.20 6.83 -28.58
N GLN A 4 12.42 5.76 -28.48
CA GLN A 4 10.98 5.84 -28.21
C GLN A 4 10.77 6.29 -26.77
N HIS A 5 10.24 7.49 -26.60
CA HIS A 5 9.65 7.96 -25.36
C HIS A 5 8.41 7.12 -25.04
N TYR A 6 8.49 6.31 -23.98
CA TYR A 6 7.30 5.76 -23.34
C TYR A 6 6.66 6.86 -22.50
N ILE A 7 5.53 7.38 -23.00
CA ILE A 7 4.63 8.25 -22.25
C ILE A 7 3.86 7.33 -21.30
N PHE A 8 4.19 7.38 -20.02
CA PHE A 8 3.32 6.85 -18.95
C PHE A 8 2.08 7.74 -18.93
N GLN A 9 0.95 7.24 -19.45
CA GLN A 9 -0.34 7.85 -19.17
C GLN A 9 -0.66 7.57 -17.71
N ASP A 10 -0.56 8.60 -16.88
CA ASP A 10 -1.17 8.65 -15.56
C ASP A 10 -2.68 8.45 -15.74
N GLN A 11 -3.14 7.20 -15.66
CA GLN A 11 -4.53 6.94 -15.29
C GLN A 11 -4.66 7.34 -13.83
N GLU A 12 -5.20 8.54 -13.62
CA GLU A 12 -5.73 9.00 -12.35
C GLU A 12 -6.68 7.94 -11.80
N ARG A 13 -6.17 7.05 -10.94
CA ARG A 13 -7.01 6.23 -10.09
C ARG A 13 -7.76 7.20 -9.18
N PRO A 14 -9.11 7.18 -9.16
CA PRO A 14 -9.84 7.99 -8.21
C PRO A 14 -9.39 7.57 -6.81
N LEU A 15 -8.83 8.53 -6.07
CA LEU A 15 -8.50 8.36 -4.67
C LEU A 15 -9.73 7.76 -3.97
N PRO A 16 -9.57 6.77 -3.09
CA PRO A 16 -10.68 6.32 -2.27
C PRO A 16 -11.24 7.56 -1.56
N GLN A 17 -12.52 7.84 -1.81
CA GLN A 17 -13.26 8.85 -1.07
C GLN A 17 -13.05 8.51 0.40
N ARG A 18 -12.23 9.33 1.07
CA ARG A 18 -12.19 9.35 2.52
C ARG A 18 -13.61 9.69 2.92
N ASP A 19 -14.37 8.68 3.30
CA ASP A 19 -15.55 8.88 4.10
C ASP A 19 -15.07 9.64 5.32
N ALA A 20 -15.36 10.94 5.30
CA ALA A 20 -15.22 11.80 6.44
C ALA A 20 -16.20 11.25 7.47
N HIS A 21 -15.75 10.25 8.22
CA HIS A 21 -16.27 10.02 9.55
C HIS A 21 -16.11 11.36 10.25
N LYS A 22 -17.24 12.08 10.30
CA LYS A 22 -17.47 13.16 11.25
C LYS A 22 -17.09 12.58 12.60
N ILE A 23 -15.84 12.82 12.98
CA ILE A 23 -15.47 12.85 14.37
C ILE A 23 -16.34 13.99 14.89
N ASN A 24 -17.51 13.64 15.43
CA ASN A 24 -18.29 14.51 16.27
C ASN A 24 -17.45 14.71 17.55
N GLY A 25 -16.34 15.43 17.39
CA GLY A 25 -15.71 16.14 18.47
C GLY A 25 -16.75 17.17 18.89
N ALA A 26 -17.59 16.77 19.84
CA ALA A 26 -18.23 17.70 20.74
C ALA A 26 -17.09 18.39 21.50
N GLY A 27 -16.45 19.35 20.83
CA GLY A 27 -15.65 20.35 21.49
C GLY A 27 -16.59 20.96 22.51
N ARG A 28 -16.39 20.61 23.79
CA ARG A 28 -16.94 21.36 24.90
C ARG A 28 -16.35 22.75 24.77
N ARG A 29 -17.07 23.58 24.02
CA ARG A 29 -16.96 25.03 24.05
C ARG A 29 -17.16 25.35 25.52
N PHE A 30 -16.08 25.69 26.23
CA PHE A 30 -16.19 26.34 27.52
C PHE A 30 -17.06 27.57 27.29
N GLN A 31 -18.35 27.45 27.63
CA GLN A 31 -19.19 28.62 27.77
C GLN A 31 -18.66 29.32 29.01
N THR A 32 -17.77 30.28 28.79
CA THR A 32 -17.56 31.35 29.75
C THR A 32 -18.89 32.08 29.83
N THR A 33 -19.69 31.74 30.83
CA THR A 33 -20.84 32.56 31.22
C THR A 33 -20.33 33.98 31.45
N PRO A 34 -21.02 35.03 30.93
CA PRO A 34 -20.70 36.39 31.28
C PRO A 34 -20.78 36.51 32.81
N HIS A 35 -19.75 37.10 33.42
CA HIS A 35 -19.77 37.52 34.81
C HIS A 35 -20.92 38.52 34.97
N GLU A 36 -22.10 38.01 35.32
CA GLU A 36 -23.21 38.83 35.78
C GLU A 36 -22.76 39.42 37.11
N ALA A 37 -22.75 40.75 37.16
CA ALA A 37 -22.22 41.51 38.27
C ALA A 37 -22.88 41.06 39.57
N VAL A 38 -22.10 40.41 40.43
CA VAL A 38 -22.48 40.15 41.82
C VAL A 38 -22.84 41.51 42.43
N PRO A 39 -24.08 41.73 42.88
CA PRO A 39 -24.40 42.94 43.60
C PRO A 39 -23.55 42.93 44.87
N THR A 40 -22.59 43.86 44.95
CA THR A 40 -21.84 44.15 46.17
C THR A 40 -22.80 44.82 47.15
N THR A 41 -23.73 44.06 47.70
CA THR A 41 -24.42 44.46 48.92
C THR A 41 -23.42 44.30 50.04
N VAL A 42 -22.83 45.42 50.43
CA VAL A 42 -22.12 45.62 51.69
C VAL A 42 -22.99 45.03 52.81
N VAL A 43 -22.64 43.81 53.24
CA VAL A 43 -23.21 43.21 54.45
C VAL A 43 -22.62 44.04 55.59
N LYS A 44 -23.43 44.97 56.10
CA LYS A 44 -23.19 45.58 57.41
C LYS A 44 -23.07 44.45 58.42
N ASP A 45 -21.90 44.32 59.02
CA ASP A 45 -21.64 43.48 60.18
C ASP A 45 -22.66 43.82 61.28
N LYS A 46 -23.72 43.03 61.31
CA LYS A 46 -24.51 42.83 62.52
C LYS A 46 -24.07 41.48 63.05
N GLU A 47 -23.14 41.52 64.00
CA GLU A 47 -22.79 40.41 64.87
C GLU A 47 -24.02 40.02 65.72
N GLY A 48 -25.02 39.41 65.07
CA GLY A 48 -26.03 38.62 65.75
C GLY A 48 -25.40 37.29 66.14
N PRO A 49 -25.78 36.69 67.29
CA PRO A 49 -25.24 35.42 67.70
C PRO A 49 -25.48 34.39 66.59
N VAL A 50 -24.42 33.67 66.19
CA VAL A 50 -24.53 32.54 65.27
C VAL A 50 -25.60 31.61 65.82
N THR A 51 -26.75 31.60 65.18
CA THR A 51 -27.88 30.80 65.63
C THR A 51 -27.65 29.37 65.18
N ARG A 52 -27.99 28.42 66.05
CA ARG A 52 -27.89 26.98 65.76
C ARG A 52 -28.57 26.60 64.44
N SER A 53 -29.67 27.25 64.09
CA SER A 53 -30.41 27.06 62.84
C SER A 53 -29.61 27.43 61.59
N PHE A 54 -28.75 28.46 61.66
CA PHE A 54 -27.89 28.85 60.53
C PHE A 54 -26.80 27.82 60.28
N LEU A 55 -26.18 27.31 61.35
CA LEU A 55 -25.20 26.21 61.26
C LEU A 55 -25.83 24.93 60.71
N GLU A 56 -27.05 24.59 61.14
CA GLU A 56 -27.79 23.44 60.63
C GLU A 56 -28.09 23.60 59.13
N ALA A 57 -28.52 24.79 58.68
CA ALA A 57 -28.76 25.09 57.27
C ALA A 57 -27.51 24.98 56.39
N LEU A 58 -26.37 25.48 56.85
CA LEU A 58 -25.08 25.34 56.15
C LEU A 58 -24.66 23.87 56.05
N PHE A 59 -24.85 23.10 57.13
CA PHE A 59 -24.48 21.68 57.14
C PHE A 59 -25.36 20.86 56.19
N THR A 60 -26.66 21.17 56.10
CA THR A 60 -27.55 20.56 55.11
C THR A 60 -27.16 20.94 53.69
N SER A 61 -26.87 22.22 53.42
CA SER A 61 -26.42 22.68 52.09
C SER A 61 -25.13 21.99 51.65
N LEU A 62 -24.12 21.95 52.52
CA LEU A 62 -22.84 21.29 52.22
C LEU A 62 -23.02 19.79 51.96
N LYS A 63 -23.92 19.15 52.72
CA LYS A 63 -24.25 17.75 52.53
C LYS A 63 -24.92 17.51 51.18
N GLU A 64 -25.84 18.39 50.76
CA GLU A 64 -26.48 18.33 49.46
C GLU A 64 -25.47 18.51 48.32
N ASP A 65 -24.60 19.52 48.41
CA ASP A 65 -23.52 19.76 47.44
C ASP A 65 -22.58 18.56 47.32
N LEU A 66 -22.20 17.95 48.44
CA LEU A 66 -21.39 16.72 48.45
C LEU A 66 -22.10 15.54 47.77
N GLN A 67 -23.41 15.41 47.92
CA GLN A 67 -24.17 14.36 47.22
C GLN A 67 -24.23 14.63 45.71
N VAL A 68 -24.38 15.90 45.31
CA VAL A 68 -24.35 16.30 43.90
C VAL A 68 -22.98 15.99 43.30
N VAL A 69 -21.89 16.49 43.90
CA VAL A 69 -20.52 16.23 43.42
C VAL A 69 -20.21 14.75 43.36
N LYS A 70 -20.62 13.97 44.37
CA LYS A 70 -20.45 12.52 44.38
C LYS A 70 -21.17 11.85 43.20
N LYS A 71 -22.40 12.29 42.91
CA LYS A 71 -23.21 11.75 41.81
C LYS A 71 -22.59 12.10 40.46
N ASP A 72 -22.15 13.34 40.29
CA ASP A 72 -21.53 13.81 39.05
C ASP A 72 -20.21 13.09 38.80
N LEU A 73 -19.34 12.98 39.80
CA LEU A 73 -18.08 12.23 39.68
C LEU A 73 -18.32 10.75 39.37
N SER A 74 -19.37 10.15 39.94
CA SER A 74 -19.73 8.76 39.64
C SER A 74 -20.27 8.59 38.21
N ALA A 75 -20.93 9.62 37.67
CA ALA A 75 -21.38 9.61 36.28
C ALA A 75 -20.19 9.78 35.32
N ASP A 76 -19.33 10.75 35.57
CA ASP A 76 -18.11 10.99 34.80
C ASP A 76 -17.20 9.77 34.78
N LEU A 77 -17.01 9.09 35.93
CA LEU A 77 -16.22 7.86 36.00
C LEU A 77 -16.81 6.73 35.16
N LYS A 78 -18.13 6.62 35.08
CA LYS A 78 -18.79 5.62 34.21
C LYS A 78 -18.63 5.97 32.74
N GLU A 79 -18.75 7.25 32.39
CA GLU A 79 -18.53 7.73 31.02
C GLU A 79 -17.09 7.47 30.57
N VAL A 80 -16.11 7.85 31.41
CA VAL A 80 -14.68 7.59 31.13
C VAL A 80 -14.43 6.11 30.96
N ARG A 81 -14.97 5.25 31.84
CA ARG A 81 -14.81 3.81 31.71
C ARG A 81 -15.38 3.29 30.39
N SER A 82 -16.58 3.72 30.03
CA SER A 82 -17.21 3.33 28.76
C SER A 82 -16.37 3.76 27.55
N ASN A 83 -15.83 4.98 27.57
CA ASN A 83 -14.98 5.49 26.49
C ASN A 83 -13.65 4.73 26.40
N VAL A 84 -13.09 4.30 27.54
CA VAL A 84 -11.88 3.46 27.57
C VAL A 84 -12.16 2.09 26.98
N GLU A 85 -13.28 1.46 27.33
CA GLU A 85 -13.69 0.16 26.77
C GLU A 85 -13.90 0.28 25.24
N GLU A 86 -14.57 1.33 24.75
CA GLU A 86 -14.74 1.56 23.31
C GLU A 86 -13.40 1.82 22.59
N LEU A 87 -12.48 2.56 23.21
CA LEU A 87 -11.16 2.80 22.65
C LEU A 87 -10.34 1.51 22.56
N ASP A 88 -10.42 0.64 23.57
CA ASP A 88 -9.76 -0.66 23.59
C ASP A 88 -10.24 -1.53 22.42
N ASP A 89 -11.56 -1.67 22.26
CA ASP A 89 -12.17 -2.42 21.15
C ASP A 89 -11.71 -1.89 19.78
N ARG A 90 -11.66 -0.57 19.62
CA ARG A 90 -11.22 0.08 18.38
C ARG A 90 -9.74 -0.13 18.11
N VAL A 91 -8.90 -0.10 19.15
CA VAL A 91 -7.46 -0.36 19.03
C VAL A 91 -7.24 -1.82 18.63
N SER A 92 -7.90 -2.77 19.29
CA SER A 92 -7.79 -4.19 18.94
C SER A 92 -8.23 -4.46 17.49
N ALA A 93 -9.33 -3.86 17.04
CA ALA A 93 -9.77 -4.01 15.65
C ALA A 93 -8.76 -3.44 14.62
N VAL A 94 -8.07 -2.35 14.98
CA VAL A 94 -7.01 -1.77 14.14
C VAL A 94 -5.78 -2.66 14.13
N GLU A 95 -5.36 -3.20 15.28
CA GLU A 95 -4.22 -4.13 15.39
C GLU A 95 -4.46 -5.41 14.59
N ASP A 96 -5.66 -5.97 14.66
CA ASP A 96 -6.07 -7.14 13.87
C ASP A 96 -6.05 -6.82 12.36
N SER A 97 -6.60 -5.66 11.96
CA SER A 97 -6.57 -5.24 10.56
C SER A 97 -5.16 -4.99 10.05
N GLU A 98 -4.27 -4.45 10.87
CA GLU A 98 -2.88 -4.19 10.49
C GLU A 98 -2.12 -5.51 10.31
N THR A 99 -2.33 -6.47 11.22
CA THR A 99 -1.76 -7.81 11.11
C THR A 99 -2.15 -8.48 9.80
N GLY A 100 -3.44 -8.43 9.44
CA GLY A 100 -3.92 -8.98 8.15
C GLY A 100 -3.32 -8.27 6.93
N ARG A 101 -3.12 -6.96 7.00
CA ARG A 101 -2.46 -6.18 5.93
C ARG A 101 -0.99 -6.53 5.79
N GLU A 102 -0.28 -6.71 6.89
CA GLU A 102 1.13 -7.13 6.86
C GLU A 102 1.30 -8.51 6.21
N GLU A 103 0.39 -9.44 6.50
CA GLU A 103 0.38 -10.77 5.87
C GLU A 103 0.11 -10.69 4.36
N GLU A 104 -0.87 -9.89 3.94
CA GLU A 104 -1.18 -9.67 2.53
C GLU A 104 0.01 -9.05 1.78
N VAL A 105 0.67 -8.05 2.37
CA VAL A 105 1.86 -7.41 1.77
C VAL A 105 3.00 -8.41 1.63
N LYS A 106 3.24 -9.27 2.63
CA LYS A 106 4.26 -10.34 2.55
C LYS A 106 3.95 -11.31 1.42
N TRP A 107 2.69 -11.75 1.31
CA TRP A 107 2.26 -12.66 0.25
C TRP A 107 2.42 -12.02 -1.14
N LEU A 108 1.94 -10.79 -1.33
CA LEU A 108 2.08 -10.06 -2.59
C LEU A 108 3.56 -9.86 -2.97
N HIS A 109 4.42 -9.57 -1.99
CA HIS A 109 5.84 -9.42 -2.24
C HIS A 109 6.47 -10.74 -2.74
N GLN A 110 6.12 -11.87 -2.12
CA GLN A 110 6.58 -13.19 -2.57
C GLN A 110 6.08 -13.53 -3.98
N GLU A 111 4.81 -13.22 -4.27
CA GLU A 111 4.22 -13.47 -5.59
C GLU A 111 4.89 -12.62 -6.67
N VAL A 112 5.20 -11.35 -6.38
CA VAL A 112 5.93 -10.47 -7.30
C VAL A 112 7.32 -11.02 -7.59
N LEU A 113 8.05 -11.50 -6.58
CA LEU A 113 9.36 -12.13 -6.80
C LEU A 113 9.25 -13.37 -7.68
N HIS A 114 8.26 -14.24 -7.40
CA HIS A 114 8.02 -15.44 -8.20
C HIS A 114 7.73 -15.09 -9.68
N LEU A 115 6.85 -14.11 -9.91
CA LEU A 115 6.51 -13.66 -11.26
C LEU A 115 7.66 -12.94 -11.96
N GLN A 116 8.61 -12.35 -11.23
CA GLN A 116 9.82 -11.76 -11.81
C GLN A 116 10.84 -12.81 -12.26
N ASP A 117 10.89 -13.96 -11.59
CA ASP A 117 11.80 -15.06 -11.96
C ASP A 117 11.34 -15.81 -13.22
N GLN A 118 10.03 -16.01 -13.39
CA GLN A 118 9.46 -16.70 -14.57
C GLN A 118 9.93 -16.15 -15.94
N PRO A 119 9.91 -14.84 -16.23
CA PRO A 119 10.39 -14.32 -17.51
C PRO A 119 11.89 -14.52 -17.71
N ILE A 120 12.68 -14.51 -16.64
CA ILE A 120 14.13 -14.77 -16.70
C ILE A 120 14.37 -16.23 -17.11
N GLU A 121 13.66 -17.17 -16.48
CA GLU A 121 13.73 -18.59 -16.82
C GLU A 121 13.28 -18.86 -18.26
N LEU A 122 12.13 -18.29 -18.65
CA LEU A 122 11.59 -18.42 -20.00
C LEU A 122 12.54 -17.83 -21.06
N GLN A 123 13.15 -16.68 -20.78
CA GLN A 123 14.12 -16.06 -21.67
C GLN A 123 15.38 -16.91 -21.81
N SER A 124 15.87 -17.47 -20.70
CA SER A 124 17.02 -18.38 -20.70
C SER A 124 16.73 -19.62 -21.55
N HIS A 125 15.57 -20.24 -21.34
CA HIS A 125 15.14 -21.41 -22.10
C HIS A 125 14.95 -21.11 -23.59
N ALA A 126 14.33 -19.97 -23.92
CA ALA A 126 14.15 -19.53 -25.30
C ALA A 126 15.51 -19.32 -26.01
N LYS A 127 16.48 -18.70 -25.31
CA LYS A 127 17.83 -18.50 -25.84
C LYS A 127 18.56 -19.83 -26.04
N ASP A 128 18.42 -20.78 -25.13
CA ASP A 128 19.01 -22.11 -25.28
C ASP A 128 18.42 -22.87 -26.48
N LEU A 129 17.09 -22.87 -26.62
CA LEU A 129 16.42 -23.47 -27.77
C LEU A 129 16.81 -22.81 -29.09
N GLU A 130 16.93 -21.48 -29.13
CA GLU A 130 17.41 -20.77 -30.32
C GLU A 130 18.83 -21.20 -30.68
N ASN A 131 19.74 -21.24 -29.69
CA ASN A 131 21.11 -21.68 -29.90
C ASN A 131 21.19 -23.13 -30.37
N HIS A 132 20.37 -24.02 -29.81
CA HIS A 132 20.31 -25.42 -30.21
C HIS A 132 19.78 -25.56 -31.63
N SER A 133 18.71 -24.83 -31.97
CA SER A 133 18.15 -24.81 -33.32
C SER A 133 19.12 -24.25 -34.37
N ARG A 134 19.98 -23.30 -33.99
CA ARG A 134 20.95 -22.67 -34.92
C ARG A 134 22.30 -23.38 -34.96
N ARG A 135 22.57 -24.33 -34.06
CA ARG A 135 23.88 -24.99 -33.93
C ARG A 135 24.37 -25.64 -35.23
N ASN A 136 23.45 -26.12 -36.07
CA ASN A 136 23.76 -26.75 -37.35
C ASN A 136 23.49 -25.84 -38.56
N ASN A 137 23.20 -24.55 -38.34
CA ASN A 137 22.95 -23.59 -39.41
C ASN A 137 24.22 -22.80 -39.71
N ALA A 138 24.68 -22.85 -40.96
CA ALA A 138 25.77 -22.00 -41.46
C ALA A 138 25.19 -20.77 -42.18
N CYS A 139 25.63 -19.57 -41.78
CA CYS A 139 25.27 -18.33 -42.46
C CYS A 139 26.42 -17.89 -43.38
N ILE A 140 26.15 -17.79 -44.68
CA ILE A 140 27.15 -17.37 -45.68
C ILE A 140 26.71 -16.05 -46.29
N GLN A 141 27.56 -15.04 -46.16
CA GLN A 141 27.31 -13.67 -46.64
C GLN A 141 28.20 -13.36 -47.85
N GLY A 142 27.77 -12.41 -48.68
CA GLY A 142 28.54 -11.99 -49.85
C GLY A 142 28.37 -12.85 -51.11
N VAL A 143 27.40 -13.78 -51.12
CA VAL A 143 27.08 -14.56 -52.33
C VAL A 143 26.39 -13.65 -53.36
N SER A 144 26.97 -13.57 -54.56
CA SER A 144 26.42 -12.75 -55.66
C SER A 144 24.99 -13.18 -56.01
N MET A 145 24.05 -12.23 -55.99
CA MET A 145 22.64 -12.48 -56.27
C MET A 145 22.38 -13.01 -57.70
N LYS A 146 23.32 -12.84 -58.64
CA LYS A 146 23.21 -13.39 -60.00
C LYS A 146 23.16 -14.93 -60.02
N ALA A 147 23.59 -15.59 -58.93
CA ALA A 147 23.50 -17.04 -58.76
C ALA A 147 22.12 -17.52 -58.25
N LYS A 148 21.23 -16.63 -57.78
CA LYS A 148 19.91 -16.98 -57.21
C LYS A 148 18.91 -17.58 -58.22
N GLY A 149 19.20 -17.51 -59.51
CA GLY A 149 18.37 -18.15 -60.55
C GLY A 149 18.58 -19.66 -60.67
N GLN A 150 19.61 -20.22 -60.05
CA GLN A 150 19.89 -21.66 -60.03
C GLN A 150 19.52 -22.28 -58.68
N ASN A 151 19.31 -23.60 -58.65
CA ASN A 151 19.06 -24.36 -57.44
C ASN A 151 20.17 -24.08 -56.40
N LEU A 152 19.84 -23.30 -55.37
CA LEU A 152 20.79 -22.78 -54.38
C LEU A 152 21.53 -23.92 -53.66
N CYS A 153 20.84 -25.03 -53.40
CA CYS A 153 21.46 -26.23 -52.82
C CYS A 153 22.57 -26.79 -53.71
N ARG A 154 22.37 -26.84 -55.04
CA ARG A 154 23.39 -27.30 -55.99
C ARG A 154 24.58 -26.32 -56.04
N TYR A 155 24.32 -25.03 -56.05
CA TYR A 155 25.36 -24.00 -56.02
C TYR A 155 26.21 -24.09 -54.74
N MET A 156 25.56 -24.18 -53.57
CA MET A 156 26.27 -24.28 -52.29
C MET A 156 27.10 -25.56 -52.19
N LYS A 157 26.59 -26.70 -52.67
CA LYS A 157 27.37 -27.95 -52.75
C LYS A 157 28.64 -27.77 -53.60
N ALA A 158 28.51 -27.22 -54.80
CA ALA A 158 29.65 -26.97 -55.68
C ALA A 158 30.66 -25.98 -55.07
N LEU A 159 30.18 -24.93 -54.41
CA LEU A 159 31.01 -23.95 -53.72
C LEU A 159 31.82 -24.61 -52.59
N PHE A 160 31.16 -25.39 -51.72
CA PHE A 160 31.84 -26.09 -50.63
C PHE A 160 32.83 -27.13 -51.14
N GLN A 161 32.48 -27.89 -52.17
CA GLN A 161 33.41 -28.85 -52.81
C GLN A 161 34.65 -28.14 -53.36
N HIS A 162 34.46 -26.98 -54.00
CA HIS A 162 35.56 -26.18 -54.52
C HIS A 162 36.46 -25.61 -53.40
N ILE A 163 35.87 -25.05 -52.34
CA ILE A 163 36.63 -24.42 -51.24
C ILE A 163 37.36 -25.46 -50.39
N LEU A 164 36.69 -26.56 -50.04
CA LEU A 164 37.24 -27.55 -49.13
C LEU A 164 38.25 -28.49 -49.81
N GLY A 165 38.41 -28.40 -51.14
CA GLY A 165 39.27 -29.30 -51.91
C GLY A 165 38.86 -30.78 -51.76
N ALA A 166 37.62 -31.02 -51.34
CA ALA A 166 37.10 -32.35 -51.10
C ALA A 166 36.83 -32.98 -52.47
N ALA A 167 37.70 -33.91 -52.86
CA ALA A 167 37.37 -34.85 -53.92
C ALA A 167 36.18 -35.73 -53.46
N ASP A 168 35.53 -36.40 -54.42
CA ASP A 168 34.18 -36.99 -54.40
C ASP A 168 33.81 -37.92 -53.21
N TYR A 169 34.66 -38.08 -52.21
CA TYR A 169 34.53 -38.99 -51.07
C TYR A 169 33.70 -38.43 -49.89
N MET A 170 33.42 -37.13 -49.84
CA MET A 170 32.58 -36.52 -48.78
C MET A 170 31.24 -36.05 -49.36
N GLU A 171 30.19 -36.84 -49.17
CA GLU A 171 28.83 -36.45 -49.56
C GLU A 171 28.31 -35.33 -48.64
N LEU A 172 28.32 -34.08 -49.11
CA LEU A 172 27.77 -32.95 -48.38
C LEU A 172 26.23 -33.02 -48.37
N LYS A 173 25.65 -33.30 -47.19
CA LYS A 173 24.21 -33.28 -46.97
C LYS A 173 23.78 -31.92 -46.44
N LEU A 174 23.01 -31.19 -47.26
CA LEU A 174 22.37 -29.93 -46.87
C LEU A 174 20.90 -30.25 -46.60
N ASP A 175 20.45 -30.01 -45.36
CA ASP A 175 19.06 -30.26 -44.95
C ASP A 175 18.12 -29.19 -45.52
N ARG A 176 18.46 -27.91 -45.32
CA ARG A 176 17.70 -26.75 -45.80
C ARG A 176 18.63 -25.63 -46.25
N VAL A 177 18.29 -24.96 -47.35
CA VAL A 177 19.01 -23.79 -47.86
C VAL A 177 17.98 -22.75 -48.26
N HIS A 178 18.14 -21.54 -47.76
CA HIS A 178 17.22 -20.41 -47.92
C HIS A 178 17.96 -19.19 -48.46
#